data_AF-A0A2P2E3T3-F1
#
_entry.id   AF-A0A2P2E3T3-F1
#
_cell.length_a   1.000
_cell.length_b   1.000
_cell.length_c   1.000
_cell.angle_alpha   90.00
_cell.angle_beta   90.00
_cell.angle_gamma   90.00
#
_symmetry.space_group_name_H-M   'P 1'
#
loop_
_entity.id
_entity.type
_entity.pdbx_description
1 polymer ?
#
loop_
_entity_poly.entity_id
_entity_poly.type
_entity_poly.pdbx_seq_one_letter_code
_entity_poly.pdbx_strand_id
1 'polypeptide(L)'
;MKFFYFLFLFILSCKSDHENLVMEIEELISKEKYEKALDLLKERLSENRPSAEIISKSKPNQPRIFQMSEDRRKIVWTENKTVFYKDLITDTQKNLELKIRPELLHISGNAEFAIIQYPLRQKGGCVIYAYSLLNITVEYESAVHIPCKTGMGISPKGDKIFYFFENDLYEERTSHPKNPKKIISFDQFPPPFPKLKTNLQLASIGEDWLVWSGAGGAYNLYLYQSQTKKVQLLSKDVVLPKITYNNGHSGYIVTGKIGDLYLKEIEYSTNRIPFLGRGIPISTREAYSWKLANKDEFVTGNQNEPLQPMKWKVLGKKEHLPLFLERFWVVDGDRIIYENAQGELILDQLNFSQEDYIMLDYYKKVKKSADS
;
A
#
# COMPACT_ATOMS: atom_id res chain seq x y z
N MET A 1 -66.88 29.05 7.93
CA MET A 1 -65.66 29.33 7.14
C MET A 1 -64.65 30.09 8.01
N LYS A 2 -63.76 29.41 8.74
CA LYS A 2 -62.60 30.05 9.41
C LYS A 2 -61.59 29.04 10.02
N PHE A 3 -61.49 27.84 9.45
CA PHE A 3 -60.61 26.79 10.01
C PHE A 3 -59.79 26.02 8.97
N PHE A 4 -59.58 26.61 7.79
CA PHE A 4 -58.85 25.95 6.68
C PHE A 4 -57.65 26.73 6.16
N TYR A 5 -57.24 27.81 6.85
CA TYR A 5 -56.11 28.66 6.42
C TYR A 5 -54.85 28.50 7.27
N PHE A 6 -54.80 27.49 8.15
CA PHE A 6 -53.64 27.26 9.03
C PHE A 6 -52.97 25.90 8.82
N LEU A 7 -53.27 25.21 7.71
CA LEU A 7 -52.62 23.94 7.34
C LEU A 7 -51.65 24.08 6.16
N PHE A 8 -51.50 25.28 5.58
CA PHE A 8 -50.65 25.54 4.41
C PHE A 8 -49.36 26.33 4.73
N LEU A 9 -49.04 26.51 6.01
CA LEU A 9 -47.83 27.20 6.49
C LEU A 9 -46.75 26.26 7.05
N PHE A 10 -46.94 24.94 6.91
CA PHE A 10 -45.97 23.91 7.32
C PHE A 10 -45.39 23.12 6.13
N ILE A 11 -45.36 23.71 4.92
CA ILE A 11 -44.34 23.33 3.94
C ILE A 11 -43.07 24.10 4.32
N LEU A 12 -42.51 23.74 5.47
CA LEU A 12 -41.15 24.10 5.82
C LEU A 12 -40.28 23.60 4.67
N SER A 13 -39.65 24.53 3.98
CA SER A 13 -38.60 24.29 3.01
C SER A 13 -37.46 23.57 3.75
N CYS A 14 -37.53 22.24 3.83
CA CYS A 14 -36.39 21.40 4.13
C CYS A 14 -35.45 21.52 2.93
N LYS A 15 -34.65 22.59 2.92
CA LYS A 15 -33.46 22.63 2.07
C LYS A 15 -32.55 21.52 2.52
N SER A 16 -32.02 20.77 1.56
CA SER A 16 -31.00 19.78 1.89
C SER A 16 -29.76 20.49 2.46
N ASP A 17 -28.98 19.77 3.25
CA ASP A 17 -27.70 20.30 3.76
C ASP A 17 -26.79 20.77 2.60
N HIS A 18 -26.91 20.10 1.44
CA HIS A 18 -26.24 20.50 0.21
C HIS A 18 -26.69 21.87 -0.31
N GLU A 19 -28.00 22.13 -0.39
CA GLU A 19 -28.53 23.42 -0.83
C GLU A 19 -28.13 24.56 0.10
N ASN A 20 -28.09 24.31 1.42
CA ASN A 20 -27.63 25.28 2.40
C ASN A 20 -26.14 25.60 2.21
N LEU A 21 -25.31 24.57 1.99
CA LEU A 21 -23.87 24.74 1.76
C LEU A 21 -23.59 25.51 0.45
N VAL A 22 -24.29 25.19 -0.64
CA VAL A 22 -24.14 25.90 -1.92
C VAL A 22 -24.46 27.39 -1.75
N MET A 23 -25.56 27.70 -1.07
CA MET A 23 -25.94 29.08 -0.80
C MET A 23 -24.89 29.82 0.03
N GLU A 24 -24.35 29.19 1.07
CA GLU A 24 -23.30 29.78 1.91
C GLU A 24 -22.03 30.06 1.10
N ILE A 25 -21.62 29.12 0.24
CA ILE A 25 -20.47 29.29 -0.67
C ILE A 25 -20.72 30.45 -1.65
N GLU A 26 -21.90 30.51 -2.28
CA GLU A 26 -22.24 31.59 -3.20
C GLU A 26 -22.25 32.96 -2.50
N GLU A 27 -22.77 33.04 -1.27
CA GLU A 27 -22.74 34.25 -0.47
C GLU A 27 -21.30 34.68 -0.16
N LEU A 28 -20.43 33.75 0.23
CA LEU A 28 -19.01 34.02 0.49
C LEU A 28 -18.26 34.48 -0.76
N ILE A 29 -18.53 33.86 -1.91
CA ILE A 29 -17.99 34.27 -3.21
C ILE A 29 -18.42 35.69 -3.56
N SER A 30 -19.71 36.03 -3.35
CA SER A 30 -20.24 37.37 -3.64
C SER A 30 -19.63 38.46 -2.75
N LYS A 31 -19.19 38.09 -1.55
CA LYS A 31 -18.51 38.96 -0.57
C LYS A 31 -16.99 38.95 -0.70
N GLU A 32 -16.44 38.34 -1.76
CA GLU A 32 -15.00 38.19 -2.01
C GLU A 32 -14.24 37.48 -0.87
N LYS A 33 -14.92 36.68 -0.04
CA LYS A 33 -14.34 35.92 1.07
C LYS A 33 -13.86 34.54 0.62
N TYR A 34 -12.99 34.52 -0.39
CA TYR A 34 -12.58 33.28 -1.07
C TYR A 34 -11.86 32.29 -0.18
N GLU A 35 -11.03 32.73 0.78
CA GLU A 35 -10.35 31.83 1.71
C GLU A 35 -11.34 31.03 2.57
N LYS A 36 -12.37 31.70 3.11
CA LYS A 36 -13.41 31.03 3.92
C LYS A 36 -14.25 30.08 3.08
N ALA A 37 -14.58 30.46 1.84
CA ALA A 37 -15.28 29.58 0.91
C ALA A 37 -14.43 28.34 0.58
N LEU A 38 -13.11 28.50 0.40
CA LEU A 38 -12.19 27.39 0.19
C LEU A 38 -12.11 26.46 1.39
N ASP A 39 -12.13 26.99 2.61
CA ASP A 39 -12.07 26.16 3.82
C ASP A 39 -13.34 25.31 3.97
N LEU A 40 -14.53 25.89 3.77
CA LEU A 40 -15.79 25.13 3.75
C LEU A 40 -15.83 24.08 2.64
N LEU A 41 -15.37 24.43 1.42
CA LEU A 41 -15.31 23.49 0.31
C LEU A 41 -14.32 22.35 0.57
N LYS A 42 -13.17 22.64 1.17
CA LYS A 42 -12.20 21.62 1.58
C LYS A 42 -12.77 20.73 2.67
N GLU A 43 -13.48 21.29 3.64
CA GLU A 43 -14.14 20.53 4.71
C GLU A 43 -15.15 19.56 4.10
N ARG A 44 -16.08 20.04 3.28
CA ARG A 44 -17.07 19.18 2.61
C ARG A 44 -16.46 18.12 1.69
N LEU A 45 -15.38 18.44 0.97
CA LEU A 45 -14.68 17.49 0.11
C LEU A 45 -13.83 16.48 0.89
N SER A 46 -13.50 16.78 2.15
CA SER A 46 -12.72 15.90 3.03
C SER A 46 -13.62 15.06 3.95
N GLU A 47 -14.91 15.36 4.02
CA GLU A 47 -15.88 14.57 4.76
C GLU A 47 -16.00 13.15 4.18
N ASN A 48 -16.19 12.19 5.09
CA ASN A 48 -16.46 10.82 4.70
C ASN A 48 -17.78 10.77 3.94
N ARG A 49 -17.74 10.25 2.71
CA ARG A 49 -18.96 10.04 1.93
C ARG A 49 -19.88 9.05 2.64
N PRO A 50 -21.20 9.09 2.40
CA PRO A 50 -22.12 8.10 2.96
C PRO A 50 -21.77 6.65 2.57
N SER A 51 -21.09 6.46 1.43
CA SER A 51 -20.56 5.18 0.96
C SER A 51 -19.30 4.69 1.69
N ALA A 52 -18.69 5.56 2.50
CA ALA A 52 -17.42 5.27 3.15
C ALA A 52 -17.63 4.48 4.45
N GLU A 53 -16.93 3.36 4.56
CA GLU A 53 -16.84 2.55 5.76
C GLU A 53 -15.58 2.92 6.56
N ILE A 54 -15.73 3.29 7.83
CA ILE A 54 -14.59 3.45 8.73
C ILE A 54 -14.21 2.07 9.30
N ILE A 55 -13.26 1.40 8.66
CA ILE A 55 -12.78 0.08 9.05
C ILE A 55 -11.84 0.11 10.27
N SER A 56 -11.28 1.28 10.58
CA SER A 56 -10.64 1.51 11.88
C SER A 56 -10.67 2.98 12.30
N LYS A 57 -10.98 3.20 13.58
CA LYS A 57 -10.93 4.53 14.22
C LYS A 57 -9.62 4.80 14.95
N SER A 58 -8.73 3.80 15.07
CA SER A 58 -7.53 3.95 15.86
C SER A 58 -6.49 4.80 15.10
N LYS A 59 -5.66 5.55 15.82
CA LYS A 59 -4.45 6.14 15.25
C LYS A 59 -3.25 5.40 15.85
N PRO A 60 -2.72 4.36 15.19
CA PRO A 60 -1.66 3.55 15.76
C PRO A 60 -0.40 4.39 15.96
N ASN A 61 0.43 4.01 16.94
CA ASN A 61 1.64 4.75 17.31
C ASN A 61 2.76 4.65 16.26
N GLN A 62 2.50 3.95 15.16
CA GLN A 62 3.39 3.76 14.02
C GLN A 62 2.53 3.49 12.78
N PRO A 63 3.10 3.63 11.57
CA PRO A 63 2.39 3.33 10.34
C PRO A 63 1.80 1.91 10.33
N ARG A 64 0.60 1.81 9.76
CA ARG A 64 -0.01 0.51 9.47
C ARG A 64 0.78 -0.21 8.40
N ILE A 65 1.10 -1.47 8.62
CA ILE A 65 1.47 -2.37 7.52
C ILE A 65 0.16 -2.85 6.93
N PHE A 66 -0.13 -2.46 5.69
CA PHE A 66 -1.35 -2.84 4.99
C PHE A 66 -1.01 -3.67 3.75
N GLN A 67 -1.72 -4.78 3.57
CA GLN A 67 -1.65 -5.63 2.40
C GLN A 67 -3.05 -6.09 1.97
N MET A 68 -3.14 -6.51 0.72
CA MET A 68 -4.37 -6.99 0.11
C MET A 68 -4.06 -8.30 -0.62
N SER A 69 -5.02 -9.22 -0.64
CA SER A 69 -4.91 -10.47 -1.40
C SER A 69 -4.71 -10.17 -2.89
N GLU A 70 -4.14 -11.14 -3.61
CA GLU A 70 -3.88 -11.01 -5.05
C GLU A 70 -5.16 -10.76 -5.85
N ASP A 71 -6.27 -11.34 -5.42
CA ASP A 71 -7.61 -11.21 -6.00
C ASP A 71 -8.39 -9.98 -5.48
N ARG A 72 -7.78 -9.16 -4.62
CA ARG A 72 -8.37 -7.97 -3.99
C ARG A 72 -9.61 -8.21 -3.11
N ARG A 73 -9.91 -9.45 -2.74
CA ARG A 73 -11.11 -9.76 -1.93
C ARG A 73 -10.90 -9.59 -0.44
N LYS A 74 -9.65 -9.57 0.02
CA LYS A 74 -9.30 -9.57 1.44
C LYS A 74 -8.25 -8.53 1.71
N ILE A 75 -8.41 -7.81 2.82
CA ILE A 75 -7.47 -6.79 3.28
C ILE A 75 -6.94 -7.18 4.65
N VAL A 76 -5.67 -6.85 4.89
CA VAL A 76 -4.99 -7.13 6.14
C VAL A 76 -4.20 -5.90 6.55
N TRP A 77 -4.37 -5.45 7.78
CA TRP A 77 -3.60 -4.34 8.31
C TRP A 77 -3.16 -4.56 9.76
N THR A 78 -2.09 -3.89 10.17
CA THR A 78 -1.59 -3.96 11.55
C THR A 78 -1.90 -2.69 12.31
N GLU A 79 -2.30 -2.83 13.57
CA GLU A 79 -2.35 -1.72 14.52
C GLU A 79 -1.60 -2.12 15.78
N ASN A 80 -0.42 -1.54 15.97
CA ASN A 80 0.50 -1.90 17.05
C ASN A 80 0.83 -3.42 17.07
N LYS A 81 0.19 -4.20 17.94
CA LYS A 81 0.40 -5.65 18.09
C LYS A 81 -0.76 -6.47 17.53
N THR A 82 -1.77 -5.85 16.94
CA THR A 82 -2.95 -6.55 16.43
C THR A 82 -2.90 -6.58 14.91
N VAL A 83 -3.13 -7.75 14.33
CA VAL A 83 -3.38 -7.92 12.89
C VAL A 83 -4.88 -7.98 12.71
N PHE A 84 -5.40 -7.13 11.84
CA PHE A 84 -6.78 -7.13 11.40
C PHE A 84 -6.86 -7.74 10.02
N TYR A 85 -7.91 -8.51 9.79
CA TYR A 85 -8.23 -9.15 8.53
C TYR A 85 -9.70 -8.89 8.23
N LYS A 86 -10.03 -8.40 7.03
CA LYS A 86 -11.40 -8.22 6.56
C LYS A 86 -11.57 -8.85 5.20
N ASP A 87 -12.59 -9.69 5.06
CA ASP A 87 -13.07 -10.20 3.79
C ASP A 87 -14.15 -9.26 3.25
N LEU A 88 -13.92 -8.70 2.07
CA LEU A 88 -14.72 -7.64 1.47
C LEU A 88 -15.97 -8.14 0.76
N ILE A 89 -16.08 -9.46 0.57
CA ILE A 89 -17.22 -10.12 -0.08
C ILE A 89 -18.22 -10.57 0.97
N THR A 90 -17.73 -11.21 2.03
CA THR A 90 -18.54 -11.70 3.14
C THR A 90 -18.77 -10.65 4.23
N ASP A 91 -18.07 -9.53 4.15
CA ASP A 91 -18.05 -8.46 5.15
C ASP A 91 -17.59 -8.92 6.55
N THR A 92 -16.83 -10.01 6.61
CA THR A 92 -16.37 -10.58 7.88
C THR A 92 -15.04 -9.95 8.29
N GLN A 93 -14.97 -9.47 9.54
CA GLN A 93 -13.75 -8.94 10.13
C GLN A 93 -13.30 -9.79 11.31
N LYS A 94 -12.00 -10.09 11.35
CA LYS A 94 -11.33 -10.82 12.42
C LYS A 94 -10.06 -10.08 12.82
N ASN A 95 -9.55 -10.42 14.01
CA ASN A 95 -8.26 -9.93 14.46
C ASN A 95 -7.46 -11.05 15.12
N LEU A 96 -6.14 -10.85 15.15
CA LEU A 96 -5.15 -11.72 15.76
C LEU A 96 -4.22 -10.84 16.60
N GLU A 97 -4.15 -11.09 17.90
CA GLU A 97 -3.19 -10.42 18.78
C GLU A 97 -1.83 -11.12 18.70
N LEU A 98 -0.79 -10.34 18.42
CA LEU A 98 0.59 -10.80 18.31
C LEU A 98 1.32 -10.66 19.65
N LYS A 99 2.30 -11.55 19.87
CA LYS A 99 3.14 -11.54 21.08
C LYS A 99 3.84 -10.18 21.26
N ILE A 100 4.44 -9.72 20.17
CA ILE A 100 5.08 -8.41 20.09
C ILE A 100 4.74 -7.74 18.77
N ARG A 101 5.11 -6.47 18.70
CA ARG A 101 4.94 -5.66 17.52
C ARG A 101 5.76 -6.23 16.35
N PRO A 102 5.17 -6.37 15.15
CA PRO A 102 5.89 -6.82 13.98
C PRO A 102 6.73 -5.68 13.38
N GLU A 103 7.90 -6.03 12.84
CA GLU A 103 8.69 -5.13 11.99
C GLU A 103 8.26 -5.20 10.51
N LEU A 104 7.81 -6.38 10.08
CA LEU A 104 7.31 -6.62 8.74
C LEU A 104 6.22 -7.70 8.78
N LEU A 105 5.24 -7.59 7.90
CA LEU A 105 4.18 -8.57 7.70
C LEU A 105 3.98 -8.74 6.20
N HIS A 106 3.88 -9.98 5.74
CA HIS A 106 3.44 -10.35 4.39
C HIS A 106 2.32 -11.37 4.45
N ILE A 107 1.36 -11.28 3.55
CA ILE A 107 0.26 -12.24 3.45
C ILE A 107 0.45 -13.16 2.26
N SER A 108 -0.13 -14.37 2.33
CA SER A 108 -0.24 -15.27 1.19
C SER A 108 -1.17 -14.68 0.11
N GLY A 109 -1.08 -15.17 -1.12
CA GLY A 109 -1.88 -14.63 -2.23
C GLY A 109 -3.39 -14.63 -2.00
N ASN A 110 -3.91 -15.59 -1.24
CA ASN A 110 -5.33 -15.69 -0.82
C ASN A 110 -5.63 -15.02 0.54
N ALA A 111 -4.64 -14.37 1.16
CA ALA A 111 -4.68 -13.76 2.49
C ALA A 111 -5.18 -14.69 3.62
N GLU A 112 -4.97 -16.01 3.50
CA GLU A 112 -5.34 -16.96 4.56
C GLU A 112 -4.20 -17.23 5.55
N PHE A 113 -2.99 -16.88 5.15
CA PHE A 113 -1.79 -17.01 5.95
C PHE A 113 -1.01 -15.71 5.96
N ALA A 114 -0.29 -15.46 7.04
CA ALA A 114 0.63 -14.34 7.18
C ALA A 114 1.98 -14.84 7.64
N ILE A 115 3.04 -14.18 7.17
CA ILE A 115 4.39 -14.34 7.66
C ILE A 115 4.84 -13.01 8.28
N ILE A 116 5.40 -13.09 9.47
CA ILE A 116 5.65 -11.95 10.35
C ILE A 116 7.09 -11.99 10.84
N GLN A 117 7.75 -10.84 10.81
CA GLN A 117 9.07 -10.65 11.40
C GLN A 117 8.96 -9.97 12.74
N TYR A 118 9.57 -10.58 13.75
CA TYR A 118 9.69 -9.99 15.08
C TYR A 118 11.14 -9.62 15.38
N PRO A 119 11.41 -8.40 15.89
CA PRO A 119 12.75 -7.96 16.21
C PRO A 119 13.29 -8.66 17.47
N LEU A 120 14.49 -9.25 17.37
CA LEU A 120 15.18 -9.88 18.48
C LEU A 120 16.01 -8.84 19.24
N ARG A 121 15.48 -8.35 20.36
CA ARG A 121 16.09 -7.26 21.16
C ARG A 121 17.53 -7.54 21.61
N GLN A 122 17.91 -8.80 21.82
CA GLN A 122 19.19 -9.16 22.46
C GLN A 122 20.26 -9.68 21.50
N LYS A 123 19.89 -10.19 20.31
CA LYS A 123 20.82 -10.89 19.41
C LYS A 123 21.06 -10.17 18.08
N GLY A 124 20.31 -9.10 17.81
CA GLY A 124 20.26 -8.49 16.48
C GLY A 124 19.48 -9.37 15.50
N GLY A 125 18.86 -8.76 14.50
CA GLY A 125 18.02 -9.46 13.51
C GLY A 125 16.60 -9.74 13.99
N CYS A 126 15.90 -10.56 13.21
CA CYS A 126 14.49 -10.87 13.34
C CYS A 126 14.27 -12.38 13.28
N VAL A 127 13.31 -12.86 14.06
CA VAL A 127 12.73 -14.21 13.93
C VAL A 127 11.49 -14.14 13.06
N ILE A 128 11.24 -15.19 12.29
CA ILE A 128 10.09 -15.27 11.39
C ILE A 128 9.05 -16.22 11.97
N TYR A 129 7.79 -15.79 11.96
CA TYR A 129 6.65 -16.62 12.29
C TYR A 129 5.67 -16.68 11.12
N ALA A 130 5.16 -17.86 10.81
CA ALA A 130 4.01 -18.06 9.95
C ALA A 130 2.76 -18.30 10.80
N TYR A 131 1.67 -17.65 10.43
CA TYR A 131 0.37 -17.72 11.09
C TYR A 131 -0.72 -18.10 10.08
N SER A 132 -1.70 -18.88 10.50
CA SER A 132 -2.98 -18.90 9.82
C SER A 132 -3.84 -17.72 10.29
N LEU A 133 -4.32 -16.91 9.36
CA LEU A 133 -5.28 -15.84 9.63
C LEU A 133 -6.71 -16.39 9.84
N LEU A 134 -6.95 -17.64 9.42
CA LEU A 134 -8.23 -18.34 9.62
C LEU A 134 -8.29 -19.07 10.97
N ASN A 135 -7.16 -19.60 11.45
CA ASN A 135 -7.04 -20.29 12.71
C ASN A 135 -5.86 -19.73 13.54
N ILE A 136 -6.19 -18.88 14.51
CA ILE A 136 -5.25 -18.15 15.36
C ILE A 136 -4.34 -19.03 16.22
N THR A 137 -4.63 -20.33 16.34
CA THR A 137 -3.83 -21.28 17.11
C THR A 137 -2.68 -21.91 16.32
N VAL A 138 -2.71 -21.75 14.99
CA VAL A 138 -1.69 -22.32 14.10
C VAL A 138 -0.59 -21.30 13.89
N GLU A 139 0.52 -21.49 14.61
CA GLU A 139 1.76 -20.74 14.43
C GLU A 139 2.94 -21.68 14.15
N TYR A 140 3.89 -21.19 13.35
CA TYR A 140 5.14 -21.86 13.05
C TYR A 140 6.29 -20.86 13.12
N GLU A 141 7.36 -21.22 13.83
CA GLU A 141 8.58 -20.42 13.94
C GLU A 141 9.65 -20.96 12.98
N SER A 142 10.32 -20.10 12.21
CA SER A 142 11.40 -20.50 11.29
C SER A 142 12.61 -21.13 12.02
N ALA A 143 13.43 -21.88 11.30
CA ALA A 143 14.67 -22.44 11.86
C ALA A 143 15.75 -21.38 12.11
N VAL A 144 15.79 -20.33 11.30
CA VAL A 144 16.86 -19.33 11.30
C VAL A 144 16.34 -17.95 11.69
N HIS A 145 17.25 -17.12 12.18
CA HIS A 145 17.05 -15.69 12.35
C HIS A 145 17.65 -14.95 11.15
N ILE A 146 16.93 -13.97 10.63
CA ILE A 146 17.32 -13.19 9.45
C ILE A 146 17.55 -11.72 9.81
N PRO A 147 18.23 -10.92 8.98
CA PRO A 147 18.20 -9.49 9.13
C PRO A 147 16.76 -8.95 9.03
N CYS A 148 16.37 -8.06 9.93
CA CYS A 148 15.05 -7.44 9.89
C CYS A 148 14.81 -6.65 8.60
N LYS A 149 13.55 -6.58 8.18
CA LYS A 149 13.08 -5.84 6.99
C LYS A 149 13.60 -6.38 5.66
N THR A 150 14.11 -7.60 5.69
CA THR A 150 14.42 -8.36 4.48
C THR A 150 13.14 -9.03 3.98
N GLY A 151 12.99 -9.16 2.66
CA GLY A 151 11.84 -9.77 2.03
C GLY A 151 11.58 -11.19 2.54
N MET A 152 10.30 -11.52 2.68
CA MET A 152 9.83 -12.84 3.07
C MET A 152 8.46 -13.09 2.45
N GLY A 153 8.07 -14.36 2.37
CA GLY A 153 6.81 -14.76 1.78
C GLY A 153 6.31 -16.09 2.32
N ILE A 154 5.01 -16.31 2.17
CA ILE A 154 4.36 -17.56 2.53
C ILE A 154 3.49 -18.02 1.37
N SER A 155 3.55 -19.31 1.04
CA SER A 155 2.75 -19.91 -0.03
C SER A 155 1.25 -19.74 0.22
N PRO A 156 0.40 -19.71 -0.82
CA PRO A 156 -1.07 -19.70 -0.68
C PRO A 156 -1.64 -20.79 0.23
N LYS A 157 -1.00 -21.96 0.28
CA LYS A 157 -1.40 -23.10 1.11
C LYS A 157 -0.87 -23.04 2.54
N GLY A 158 -0.01 -22.07 2.85
CA GLY A 158 0.66 -21.95 4.14
C GLY A 158 1.64 -23.08 4.47
N ASP A 159 1.96 -23.96 3.52
CA ASP A 159 2.83 -25.14 3.74
C ASP A 159 4.32 -24.82 3.60
N LYS A 160 4.65 -23.65 3.03
CA LYS A 160 6.02 -23.18 2.81
C LYS A 160 6.19 -21.70 3.13
N ILE A 161 7.34 -21.38 3.70
CA ILE A 161 7.84 -20.01 3.82
C ILE A 161 9.11 -19.81 2.99
N PHE A 162 9.31 -18.57 2.58
CA PHE A 162 10.42 -18.11 1.77
C PHE A 162 11.06 -16.91 2.45
N TYR A 163 12.38 -16.89 2.55
CA TYR A 163 13.12 -15.79 3.18
C TYR A 163 14.57 -15.77 2.72
N PHE A 164 15.20 -14.61 2.85
CA PHE A 164 16.62 -14.47 2.54
C PHE A 164 17.50 -14.67 3.78
N PHE A 165 18.51 -15.52 3.67
CA PHE A 165 19.54 -15.73 4.68
C PHE A 165 20.91 -15.67 4.00
N GLU A 166 21.80 -14.82 4.51
CA GLU A 166 23.11 -14.54 3.87
C GLU A 166 23.00 -14.14 2.38
N ASN A 167 21.93 -13.41 2.03
CA ASN A 167 21.56 -12.98 0.68
C ASN A 167 21.08 -14.09 -0.28
N ASP A 168 21.16 -15.36 0.11
CA ASP A 168 20.58 -16.48 -0.64
C ASP A 168 19.08 -16.63 -0.29
N LEU A 169 18.26 -17.10 -1.23
CA LEU A 169 16.84 -17.39 -0.98
C LEU A 169 16.67 -18.83 -0.49
N TYR A 170 15.96 -18.99 0.63
CA TYR A 170 15.63 -20.26 1.24
C TYR A 170 14.13 -20.55 1.16
N GLU A 171 13.79 -21.83 1.05
CA GLU A 171 12.45 -22.39 1.24
C GLU A 171 12.47 -23.26 2.49
N GLU A 172 11.47 -23.13 3.35
CA GLU A 172 11.29 -23.98 4.53
C GLU A 172 9.83 -24.43 4.63
N ARG A 173 9.59 -25.72 4.91
CA ARG A 173 8.24 -26.23 5.14
C ARG A 173 7.76 -25.81 6.52
N THR A 174 6.51 -25.38 6.64
CA THR A 174 5.87 -25.00 7.92
C THR A 174 5.46 -26.22 8.77
N SER A 175 6.29 -27.26 8.75
CA SER A 175 6.08 -28.49 9.51
C SER A 175 7.39 -28.95 10.17
N HIS A 176 7.25 -29.74 11.22
CA HIS A 176 8.40 -30.33 11.91
C HIS A 176 8.77 -31.68 11.26
N PRO A 177 10.06 -32.05 11.22
CA PRO A 177 11.23 -31.28 11.68
C PRO A 177 11.56 -30.10 10.75
N LYS A 178 12.11 -29.03 11.33
CA LYS A 178 12.52 -27.85 10.55
C LYS A 178 13.68 -28.22 9.62
N ASN A 179 13.54 -27.91 8.33
CA ASN A 179 14.52 -28.26 7.30
C ASN A 179 14.61 -27.16 6.24
N PRO A 180 15.29 -26.03 6.54
CA PRO A 180 15.46 -24.94 5.59
C PRO A 180 16.37 -25.36 4.44
N LYS A 181 15.93 -25.09 3.21
CA LYS A 181 16.64 -25.45 1.99
C LYS A 181 16.95 -24.23 1.15
N LYS A 182 18.23 -24.03 0.81
CA LYS A 182 18.60 -23.04 -0.19
C LYS A 182 18.02 -23.41 -1.55
N ILE A 183 17.31 -22.48 -2.17
CA ILE A 183 16.68 -22.65 -3.48
C ILE A 183 17.27 -21.76 -4.56
N ILE A 184 17.80 -20.58 -4.21
CA ILE A 184 18.47 -19.69 -5.15
C ILE A 184 19.69 -19.07 -4.49
N SER A 185 20.82 -19.06 -5.19
CA SER A 185 22.02 -18.34 -4.76
C SER A 185 22.05 -16.90 -5.25
N PHE A 186 22.62 -16.00 -4.46
CA PHE A 186 22.62 -14.55 -4.69
C PHE A 186 23.22 -14.13 -6.04
N ASP A 187 24.16 -14.92 -6.56
CA ASP A 187 24.79 -14.75 -7.88
C ASP A 187 23.80 -14.88 -9.04
N GLN A 188 22.67 -15.55 -8.84
CA GLN A 188 21.62 -15.71 -9.85
C GLN A 188 20.66 -14.51 -9.92
N PHE A 189 20.66 -13.64 -8.91
CA PHE A 189 19.84 -12.43 -8.88
C PHE A 189 20.64 -11.20 -8.40
N PRO A 190 21.75 -10.87 -9.10
CA PRO A 190 22.66 -9.82 -8.65
C PRO A 190 21.99 -8.45 -8.60
N PRO A 191 22.34 -7.60 -7.63
CA PRO A 191 21.86 -6.22 -7.56
C PRO A 191 22.54 -5.36 -8.64
N PRO A 192 21.96 -4.20 -8.99
CA PRO A 192 22.62 -3.23 -9.87
C PRO A 192 23.97 -2.75 -9.34
N PHE A 193 24.11 -2.64 -8.01
CA PHE A 193 25.29 -2.12 -7.33
C PHE A 193 25.82 -3.13 -6.30
N PRO A 194 26.66 -4.11 -6.70
CA PRO A 194 27.09 -5.22 -5.83
C PRO A 194 27.97 -4.80 -4.65
N LYS A 195 28.56 -3.59 -4.69
CA LYS A 195 29.38 -3.05 -3.60
C LYS A 195 28.54 -2.43 -2.47
N LEU A 196 27.25 -2.20 -2.70
CA LEU A 196 26.35 -1.63 -1.71
C LEU A 196 25.62 -2.74 -0.96
N LYS A 197 25.27 -2.47 0.31
CA LYS A 197 24.40 -3.36 1.08
C LYS A 197 23.08 -3.53 0.33
N THR A 198 22.81 -4.77 -0.08
CA THR A 198 21.63 -5.09 -0.88
C THR A 198 20.41 -5.23 0.03
N ASN A 199 19.31 -4.61 -0.39
CA ASN A 199 17.98 -4.83 0.13
C ASN A 199 17.26 -5.83 -0.80
N LEU A 200 16.82 -6.94 -0.22
CA LEU A 200 16.12 -8.00 -0.94
C LEU A 200 14.64 -7.94 -0.57
N GLN A 201 13.75 -7.95 -1.56
CA GLN A 201 12.30 -7.99 -1.34
C GLN A 201 11.68 -9.13 -2.15
N LEU A 202 10.54 -9.62 -1.67
CA LEU A 202 9.87 -10.80 -2.21
C LEU A 202 8.35 -10.56 -2.25
N ALA A 203 7.69 -10.97 -3.32
CA ALA A 203 6.22 -11.01 -3.42
C ALA A 203 5.78 -12.20 -4.27
N SER A 204 4.61 -12.78 -3.99
CA SER A 204 4.04 -13.87 -4.77
C SER A 204 3.35 -13.35 -6.03
N ILE A 205 3.28 -14.18 -7.07
CA ILE A 205 2.39 -14.00 -8.22
C ILE A 205 1.85 -15.37 -8.64
N GLY A 206 0.67 -15.72 -8.16
CA GLY A 206 0.18 -17.10 -8.21
C GLY A 206 1.09 -18.04 -7.42
N GLU A 207 1.71 -19.02 -8.09
CA GLU A 207 2.64 -19.98 -7.46
C GLU A 207 4.12 -19.60 -7.60
N ASP A 208 4.41 -18.55 -8.37
CA ASP A 208 5.77 -18.05 -8.62
C ASP A 208 6.06 -16.81 -7.76
N TRP A 209 7.31 -16.33 -7.80
CA TRP A 209 7.78 -15.25 -6.94
C TRP A 209 8.50 -14.15 -7.71
N LEU A 210 8.20 -12.91 -7.37
CA LEU A 210 8.97 -11.73 -7.74
C LEU A 210 10.04 -11.46 -6.69
N VAL A 211 11.29 -11.36 -7.14
CA VAL A 211 12.46 -11.09 -6.32
C VAL A 211 13.06 -9.76 -6.75
N TRP A 212 13.07 -8.79 -5.85
CA TRP A 212 13.79 -7.53 -6.07
C TRP A 212 15.14 -7.58 -5.37
N SER A 213 16.19 -7.26 -6.12
CA SER A 213 17.57 -7.20 -5.63
C SER A 213 18.18 -5.86 -5.97
N GLY A 214 18.52 -5.08 -4.95
CA GLY A 214 19.11 -3.76 -5.16
C GLY A 214 19.05 -2.90 -3.91
N ALA A 215 19.21 -1.60 -4.07
CA ALA A 215 19.13 -0.66 -2.97
C ALA A 215 18.78 0.73 -3.49
N GLY A 216 18.15 1.55 -2.64
CA GLY A 216 18.01 2.98 -2.88
C GLY A 216 17.25 3.36 -4.16
N GLY A 217 16.20 2.61 -4.52
CA GLY A 217 15.42 2.88 -5.73
C GLY A 217 16.11 2.44 -7.04
N ALA A 218 17.15 1.61 -6.94
CA ALA A 218 17.75 0.91 -8.06
C ALA A 218 17.71 -0.60 -7.79
N TYR A 219 16.65 -1.25 -8.27
CA TYR A 219 16.43 -2.68 -8.13
C TYR A 219 16.40 -3.38 -9.48
N ASN A 220 16.98 -4.57 -9.54
CA ASN A 220 16.66 -5.54 -10.57
C ASN A 220 15.46 -6.37 -10.08
N LEU A 221 14.48 -6.58 -10.96
CA LEU A 221 13.34 -7.45 -10.72
C LEU A 221 13.53 -8.77 -11.44
N TYR A 222 13.52 -9.85 -10.67
CA TYR A 222 13.63 -11.22 -11.14
C TYR A 222 12.32 -11.96 -10.90
N LEU A 223 12.02 -12.90 -11.78
CA LEU A 223 11.02 -13.94 -11.61
C LEU A 223 11.72 -15.20 -11.15
N TYR A 224 11.28 -15.77 -10.04
CA TYR A 224 11.59 -17.14 -9.63
C TYR A 224 10.37 -18.03 -9.89
N GLN A 225 10.57 -19.03 -10.73
CA GLN A 225 9.55 -20.02 -11.06
C GLN A 225 9.63 -21.21 -10.11
N SER A 226 8.64 -21.40 -9.26
CA SER A 226 8.69 -22.39 -8.17
C SER A 226 8.78 -23.83 -8.69
N GLN A 227 8.08 -24.14 -9.79
CA GLN A 227 8.05 -25.49 -10.37
C GLN A 227 9.36 -25.87 -11.06
N THR A 228 9.90 -24.96 -11.89
CA THR A 228 11.10 -25.21 -12.70
C THR A 228 12.39 -24.83 -11.98
N LYS A 229 12.29 -24.12 -10.86
CA LYS A 229 13.39 -23.51 -10.10
C LYS A 229 14.28 -22.61 -10.94
N LYS A 230 13.70 -21.96 -11.96
CA LYS A 230 14.42 -21.04 -12.84
C LYS A 230 14.29 -19.62 -12.34
N VAL A 231 15.35 -18.86 -12.52
CA VAL A 231 15.38 -17.42 -12.27
C VAL A 231 15.52 -16.69 -13.60
N GLN A 232 14.67 -15.70 -13.83
CA GLN A 232 14.68 -14.88 -15.03
C GLN A 232 14.65 -13.40 -14.65
N LEU A 233 15.55 -12.60 -15.23
CA LEU A 233 15.47 -11.14 -15.10
C LEU A 233 14.28 -10.62 -15.92
N LEU A 234 13.33 -9.93 -15.26
CA LEU A 234 12.17 -9.31 -15.90
C LEU A 234 12.42 -7.83 -16.25
N SER A 235 13.00 -7.08 -15.32
CA SER A 235 13.29 -5.66 -15.53
C SER A 235 14.53 -5.24 -14.77
N LYS A 236 15.31 -4.34 -15.38
CA LYS A 236 16.27 -3.50 -14.69
C LYS A 236 15.59 -2.20 -14.27
N ASP A 237 16.26 -1.44 -13.42
CA ASP A 237 15.85 -0.08 -13.02
C ASP A 237 14.41 -0.06 -12.48
N VAL A 238 14.17 -0.80 -11.41
CA VAL A 238 12.93 -0.74 -10.66
C VAL A 238 13.12 0.19 -9.47
N VAL A 239 12.22 1.15 -9.31
CA VAL A 239 12.34 2.18 -8.27
C VAL A 239 11.67 1.75 -6.97
N LEU A 240 10.55 1.03 -7.09
CA LEU A 240 9.79 0.56 -5.94
C LEU A 240 9.75 -0.97 -5.93
N PRO A 241 10.35 -1.64 -4.93
CA PRO A 241 10.41 -3.09 -4.86
C PRO A 241 9.10 -3.68 -4.30
N LYS A 242 7.99 -3.38 -4.97
CA LYS A 242 6.64 -3.74 -4.57
C LYS A 242 5.76 -3.97 -5.81
N ILE A 243 4.81 -4.89 -5.66
CA ILE A 243 3.71 -5.09 -6.59
C ILE A 243 2.41 -4.58 -5.98
N THR A 244 1.58 -3.95 -6.82
CA THR A 244 0.19 -3.62 -6.52
C THR A 244 -0.70 -4.58 -7.30
N TYR A 245 -1.24 -5.60 -6.64
CA TYR A 245 -2.10 -6.61 -7.29
C TYR A 245 -3.35 -6.00 -7.90
N ASN A 246 -3.90 -6.63 -8.95
CA ASN A 246 -5.07 -6.16 -9.69
C ASN A 246 -6.31 -7.06 -9.57
N ASN A 247 -6.26 -8.25 -10.16
CA ASN A 247 -7.43 -9.12 -10.32
C ASN A 247 -7.09 -10.61 -10.13
N GLY A 248 -6.00 -10.89 -9.41
CA GLY A 248 -5.45 -12.25 -9.25
C GLY A 248 -4.63 -12.77 -10.45
N HIS A 249 -4.64 -12.06 -11.59
CA HIS A 249 -3.91 -12.45 -12.80
C HIS A 249 -3.08 -11.33 -13.40
N SER A 250 -3.16 -10.13 -12.83
CA SER A 250 -2.23 -9.06 -13.14
C SER A 250 -1.95 -8.21 -11.90
N GLY A 251 -0.89 -7.42 -12.00
CA GLY A 251 -0.52 -6.43 -11.01
C GLY A 251 0.34 -5.34 -11.64
N TYR A 252 0.62 -4.30 -10.89
CA TYR A 252 1.37 -3.14 -11.37
C TYR A 252 2.65 -2.94 -10.55
N ILE A 253 3.71 -2.56 -11.25
CA ILE A 253 5.00 -2.18 -10.66
C ILE A 253 5.45 -0.83 -11.20
N VAL A 254 6.23 -0.10 -10.40
CA VAL A 254 6.83 1.18 -10.82
C VAL A 254 8.28 0.96 -11.21
N THR A 255 8.54 1.12 -12.50
CA THR A 255 9.87 0.93 -13.12
C THR A 255 10.40 2.24 -13.68
N GLY A 256 11.64 2.22 -14.15
CA GLY A 256 12.33 3.36 -14.73
C GLY A 256 13.37 3.95 -13.78
N LYS A 257 13.71 5.20 -14.04
CA LYS A 257 14.70 5.95 -13.27
C LYS A 257 14.05 7.23 -12.76
N ILE A 258 14.64 7.84 -11.75
CA ILE A 258 14.16 9.12 -11.23
C ILE A 258 14.10 10.14 -12.38
N GLY A 259 12.91 10.70 -12.63
CA GLY A 259 12.63 11.61 -13.74
C GLY A 259 11.94 10.97 -14.96
N ASP A 260 12.08 9.65 -15.14
CA ASP A 260 11.45 8.86 -16.21
C ASP A 260 10.86 7.58 -15.62
N LEU A 261 9.69 7.70 -14.98
CA LEU A 261 9.00 6.59 -14.32
C LEU A 261 7.91 5.99 -15.21
N TYR A 262 7.71 4.68 -15.10
CA TYR A 262 6.71 3.94 -15.84
C TYR A 262 5.93 3.02 -14.91
N LEU A 263 4.61 3.11 -14.96
CA LEU A 263 3.71 2.11 -14.39
C LEU A 263 3.61 0.95 -15.38
N LYS A 264 4.18 -0.20 -15.04
CA LYS A 264 4.13 -1.41 -15.87
C LYS A 264 3.18 -2.43 -15.28
N GLU A 265 2.32 -2.97 -16.12
CA GLU A 265 1.52 -4.14 -15.78
C GLU A 265 2.36 -5.40 -15.94
N ILE A 266 2.30 -6.28 -14.94
CA ILE A 266 2.74 -7.65 -15.03
C ILE A 266 1.51 -8.56 -15.10
N GLU A 267 1.37 -9.27 -16.21
CA GLU A 267 0.35 -10.29 -16.38
C GLU A 267 0.93 -11.66 -16.01
N TYR A 268 0.20 -12.43 -15.22
CA TYR A 268 0.64 -13.74 -14.74
C TYR A 268 -0.55 -14.72 -14.65
N SER A 269 -0.30 -16.00 -14.90
CA SER A 269 -1.29 -17.05 -14.71
C SER A 269 -0.62 -18.39 -14.45
N THR A 270 -1.39 -19.36 -13.96
CA THR A 270 -0.89 -20.63 -13.43
C THR A 270 -0.05 -21.46 -14.42
N ASN A 271 -0.07 -21.15 -15.72
CA ASN A 271 0.66 -21.88 -16.77
C ASN A 271 1.30 -20.96 -17.83
N ARG A 272 1.47 -19.66 -17.55
CA ARG A 272 2.14 -18.74 -18.48
C ARG A 272 3.31 -18.07 -17.79
N ILE A 273 4.40 -17.91 -18.53
CA ILE A 273 5.52 -17.08 -18.10
C ILE A 273 4.97 -15.66 -17.94
N PRO A 274 5.10 -15.05 -16.75
CA PRO A 274 4.70 -13.68 -16.51
C PRO A 274 5.27 -12.74 -17.56
N PHE A 275 4.41 -11.88 -18.10
CA PHE A 275 4.77 -10.90 -19.11
C PHE A 275 4.75 -9.50 -18.51
N LEU A 276 5.82 -8.73 -18.74
CA LEU A 276 5.90 -7.35 -18.31
C LEU A 276 5.61 -6.43 -19.49
N GLY A 277 4.55 -5.62 -19.38
CA GLY A 277 4.13 -4.68 -20.40
C GLY A 277 5.13 -3.53 -20.63
N ARG A 278 4.92 -2.78 -21.72
CA ARG A 278 5.76 -1.62 -22.09
C ARG A 278 5.74 -0.50 -21.04
N GLY A 279 4.60 -0.35 -20.36
CA GLY A 279 4.39 0.63 -19.29
C GLY A 279 3.82 1.95 -19.79
N ILE A 280 3.06 2.59 -18.90
CA ILE A 280 2.51 3.93 -19.10
C ILE A 280 3.44 4.91 -18.38
N PRO A 281 3.93 5.96 -19.06
CA PRO A 281 4.79 6.96 -18.40
C PRO A 281 3.99 7.65 -17.28
N ILE A 282 4.60 7.77 -16.11
CA ILE A 282 4.05 8.55 -15.01
C ILE A 282 4.54 9.98 -15.19
N SER A 283 3.62 10.92 -15.41
CA SER A 283 3.99 12.30 -15.70
C SER A 283 4.66 12.96 -14.49
N THR A 284 5.49 13.98 -14.71
CA THR A 284 6.14 14.77 -13.64
C THR A 284 5.17 15.55 -12.75
N ARG A 285 3.89 15.66 -13.15
CA ARG A 285 2.81 16.23 -12.33
C ARG A 285 2.16 15.18 -11.43
N GLU A 286 2.11 13.93 -11.87
CA GLU A 286 1.57 12.78 -11.12
C GLU A 286 2.62 12.17 -10.19
N ALA A 287 3.84 12.00 -10.68
CA ALA A 287 5.03 11.79 -9.90
C ALA A 287 5.66 13.16 -9.68
N TYR A 288 5.36 13.84 -8.57
CA TYR A 288 6.10 15.04 -8.18
C TYR A 288 7.61 14.69 -8.16
N SER A 289 8.31 15.00 -9.25
CA SER A 289 9.73 14.73 -9.38
C SER A 289 10.45 15.82 -8.59
N TRP A 290 10.81 15.53 -7.35
CA TRP A 290 11.62 16.45 -6.57
C TRP A 290 13.00 16.55 -7.21
N LYS A 291 13.31 17.72 -7.79
CA LYS A 291 14.67 18.04 -8.24
C LYS A 291 15.59 17.93 -7.03
N LEU A 292 16.53 16.99 -7.08
CA LEU A 292 17.63 16.94 -6.14
C LEU A 292 18.44 18.23 -6.34
N ALA A 293 18.59 19.00 -5.27
CA ALA A 293 19.12 20.36 -5.33
C ALA A 293 20.65 20.35 -5.50
N ASN A 294 21.32 19.25 -5.15
CA ASN A 294 22.78 19.16 -5.10
C ASN A 294 23.30 17.86 -5.73
N LYS A 295 24.56 17.87 -6.22
CA LYS A 295 25.24 16.72 -6.85
C LYS A 295 25.40 15.49 -5.94
N ASP A 296 25.37 15.69 -4.63
CA ASP A 296 25.60 14.64 -3.61
C ASP A 296 24.32 14.26 -2.86
N GLU A 297 23.17 14.64 -3.39
CA GLU A 297 21.86 14.21 -2.90
C GLU A 297 21.43 12.95 -3.65
N PHE A 298 20.89 11.97 -2.92
CA PHE A 298 20.32 10.78 -3.53
C PHE A 298 19.06 10.34 -2.78
N VAL A 299 18.18 9.65 -3.49
CA VAL A 299 16.97 9.07 -2.91
C VAL A 299 17.28 7.65 -2.48
N THR A 300 16.85 7.25 -1.29
CA THR A 300 16.87 5.84 -0.88
C THR A 300 15.67 5.53 -0.02
N GLY A 301 15.14 4.30 -0.09
CA GLY A 301 14.09 3.87 0.82
C GLY A 301 14.50 4.05 2.28
N ASN A 302 13.55 4.45 3.12
CA ASN A 302 13.74 4.52 4.55
C ASN A 302 14.02 3.11 5.09
N GLN A 303 15.10 2.93 5.84
CA GLN A 303 15.39 1.64 6.48
C GLN A 303 14.33 1.25 7.52
N ASN A 304 13.50 2.18 7.98
CA ASN A 304 12.38 1.90 8.87
C ASN A 304 11.04 1.73 8.16
N GLU A 305 10.90 2.36 7.01
CA GLU A 305 9.68 2.38 6.19
C GLU A 305 10.11 2.20 4.74
N PRO A 306 10.47 0.97 4.31
CA PRO A 306 11.13 0.73 3.01
C PRO A 306 10.30 1.15 1.80
N LEU A 307 9.03 1.46 2.02
CA LEU A 307 8.08 1.97 1.04
C LEU A 307 8.19 3.50 0.84
N GLN A 308 8.77 4.21 1.80
CA GLN A 308 8.99 5.65 1.74
C GLN A 308 10.38 5.99 1.20
N PRO A 309 10.48 6.63 0.04
CA PRO A 309 11.73 7.22 -0.40
C PRO A 309 12.12 8.33 0.58
N MET A 310 13.37 8.31 1.01
CA MET A 310 14.00 9.39 1.76
C MET A 310 15.00 10.10 0.86
N LYS A 311 15.10 11.40 1.04
CA LYS A 311 16.22 12.19 0.54
C LYS A 311 17.40 12.09 1.52
N TRP A 312 18.57 11.75 1.00
CA TRP A 312 19.82 11.68 1.75
C TRP A 312 20.82 12.72 1.25
N LYS A 313 21.56 13.27 2.21
CA LYS A 313 22.78 14.05 1.99
C LYS A 313 23.93 13.33 2.67
N VAL A 314 25.09 13.25 2.02
CA VAL A 314 26.29 12.57 2.56
C VAL A 314 26.65 13.01 3.99
N LEU A 315 26.33 14.26 4.37
CA LEU A 315 26.58 14.83 5.69
C LEU A 315 25.35 15.49 6.35
N GLY A 316 24.13 15.23 5.84
CA GLY A 316 22.92 15.98 6.24
C GLY A 316 21.84 15.15 6.93
N LYS A 317 20.84 15.86 7.49
CA LYS A 317 19.62 15.24 8.06
C LYS A 317 18.80 14.55 6.98
N LYS A 318 18.14 13.45 7.37
CA LYS A 318 17.22 12.68 6.53
C LYS A 318 15.91 13.44 6.37
N GLU A 319 15.39 13.50 5.15
CA GLU A 319 14.07 14.08 4.85
C GLU A 319 13.20 13.00 4.20
N HIS A 320 11.99 12.79 4.71
CA HIS A 320 11.02 11.85 4.14
C HIS A 320 10.38 12.48 2.91
N LEU A 321 10.26 11.72 1.81
CA LEU A 321 9.53 12.14 0.62
C LEU A 321 8.16 11.47 0.62
N PRO A 322 7.05 12.23 0.53
CA PRO A 322 5.73 11.64 0.34
C PRO A 322 5.66 11.11 -1.10
N LEU A 323 5.58 9.78 -1.25
CA LEU A 323 5.13 9.19 -2.50
C LEU A 323 3.60 9.22 -2.52
N PHE A 324 3.02 9.75 -3.59
CA PHE A 324 1.56 9.86 -3.82
C PHE A 324 0.80 8.52 -3.89
N LEU A 325 1.40 7.40 -3.48
CA LEU A 325 0.84 6.06 -3.60
C LEU A 325 0.80 5.28 -2.28
N GLU A 326 1.25 5.86 -1.16
CA GLU A 326 1.30 5.12 0.11
C GLU A 326 -0.02 5.06 0.89
N ARG A 327 -1.03 5.84 0.50
CA ARG A 327 -2.34 5.86 1.18
C ARG A 327 -3.51 5.63 0.23
N PHE A 328 -3.25 4.94 -0.87
CA PHE A 328 -4.30 4.52 -1.79
C PHE A 328 -4.11 3.05 -2.09
N TRP A 329 -4.92 2.23 -1.43
CA TRP A 329 -5.08 0.85 -1.84
C TRP A 329 -6.29 0.81 -2.76
N VAL A 330 -6.07 0.63 -4.07
CA VAL A 330 -7.16 0.39 -5.02
C VAL A 330 -7.71 -0.99 -4.69
N VAL A 331 -8.89 -1.04 -4.09
CA VAL A 331 -9.56 -2.24 -3.64
C VAL A 331 -10.68 -2.51 -4.62
N ASP A 332 -10.46 -3.45 -5.54
CA ASP A 332 -11.36 -3.69 -6.67
C ASP A 332 -11.60 -2.43 -7.54
N GLY A 333 -12.17 -2.55 -8.73
CA GLY A 333 -12.26 -1.46 -9.72
C GLY A 333 -13.02 -0.20 -9.24
N ASP A 334 -13.72 -0.28 -8.11
CA ASP A 334 -14.69 0.66 -7.61
C ASP A 334 -14.53 1.00 -6.12
N ARG A 335 -13.43 0.61 -5.44
CA ARG A 335 -13.16 1.03 -4.05
C ARG A 335 -11.73 1.48 -3.81
N ILE A 336 -11.56 2.27 -2.77
CA ILE A 336 -10.30 2.84 -2.34
C ILE A 336 -10.19 2.76 -0.83
N ILE A 337 -9.02 2.40 -0.32
CA ILE A 337 -8.73 2.54 1.11
C ILE A 337 -7.68 3.64 1.30
N TYR A 338 -7.92 4.51 2.27
CA TYR A 338 -7.03 5.59 2.66
C TYR A 338 -7.07 5.87 4.16
N GLU A 339 -6.09 6.62 4.64
CA GLU A 339 -6.05 7.14 6.01
C GLU A 339 -6.32 8.65 6.01
N ASN A 340 -7.35 9.09 6.74
CA ASN A 340 -7.71 10.51 6.83
C ASN A 340 -6.81 11.28 7.81
N ALA A 341 -7.06 12.58 7.97
CA ALA A 341 -6.27 13.46 8.84
C ALA A 341 -6.34 13.05 10.33
N GLN A 342 -7.46 12.47 10.74
CA GLN A 342 -7.73 11.97 12.08
C GLN A 342 -7.01 10.64 12.35
N GLY A 343 -6.47 9.99 11.30
CA GLY A 343 -5.78 8.70 11.39
C GLY A 343 -6.71 7.50 11.25
N GLU A 344 -7.98 7.73 10.93
CA GLU A 344 -8.95 6.67 10.65
C GLU A 344 -8.63 5.99 9.33
N LEU A 345 -8.83 4.68 9.29
CA LEU A 345 -8.71 3.87 8.09
C LEU A 345 -10.09 3.74 7.46
N ILE A 346 -10.22 4.21 6.22
CA ILE A 346 -11.49 4.31 5.52
C ILE A 346 -11.44 3.45 4.26
N LEU A 347 -12.48 2.66 4.04
CA LEU A 347 -12.80 1.99 2.78
C LEU A 347 -13.95 2.73 2.12
N ASP A 348 -13.72 3.30 0.94
CA ASP A 348 -14.69 4.14 0.24
C ASP A 348 -14.87 3.70 -1.20
N GLN A 349 -15.99 4.03 -1.83
CA GLN A 349 -16.30 3.64 -3.20
C GLN A 349 -15.85 4.72 -4.20
N LEU A 350 -15.30 4.36 -5.36
CA LEU A 350 -14.91 5.31 -6.41
C LEU A 350 -16.09 5.84 -7.23
N ASN A 351 -17.33 5.48 -6.86
CA ASN A 351 -18.53 6.05 -7.43
C ASN A 351 -18.82 7.41 -6.78
N PHE A 352 -18.53 8.48 -7.50
CA PHE A 352 -18.84 9.84 -7.07
C PHE A 352 -20.23 10.25 -7.55
N SER A 353 -21.01 10.86 -6.67
CA SER A 353 -22.32 11.41 -7.01
C SER A 353 -22.18 12.66 -7.87
N GLN A 354 -23.27 13.07 -8.53
CA GLN A 354 -23.28 14.34 -9.26
C GLN A 354 -22.99 15.54 -8.35
N GLU A 355 -23.44 15.49 -7.09
CA GLU A 355 -23.17 16.51 -6.07
C GLU A 355 -21.69 16.63 -5.75
N ASP A 356 -20.96 15.52 -5.65
CA ASP A 356 -19.51 15.52 -5.38
C ASP A 356 -18.74 16.21 -6.51
N TYR A 357 -19.13 15.96 -7.77
CA TYR A 357 -18.53 16.63 -8.94
C TYR A 357 -18.84 18.13 -8.95
N ILE A 358 -20.07 18.53 -8.61
CA ILE A 358 -20.45 19.94 -8.51
C ILE A 358 -19.61 20.66 -7.45
N MET A 359 -19.44 20.07 -6.26
CA MET A 359 -18.59 20.63 -5.20
C MET A 359 -17.12 20.77 -5.64
N LEU A 360 -16.60 19.77 -6.36
CA LEU A 360 -15.24 19.83 -6.91
C LEU A 360 -15.08 20.98 -7.92
N ASP A 361 -16.09 21.20 -8.77
CA ASP A 361 -16.05 22.28 -9.75
C ASP A 361 -16.17 23.66 -9.10
N TYR A 362 -16.98 23.80 -8.04
CA TYR A 362 -16.98 24.98 -7.18
C TYR A 362 -15.59 25.22 -6.58
N TYR A 363 -14.97 24.20 -5.99
CA TYR A 363 -13.61 24.31 -5.44
C TYR A 363 -12.59 24.80 -6.48
N LYS A 364 -12.59 24.22 -7.70
CA LYS A 364 -11.70 24.68 -8.79
C LYS A 364 -11.95 26.14 -9.14
N LYS A 365 -13.22 26.56 -9.23
CA LYS A 365 -13.60 27.93 -9.58
C LYS A 365 -13.15 28.92 -8.51
N VAL A 366 -13.47 28.66 -7.25
CA VAL A 366 -13.09 29.52 -6.11
C VAL A 366 -11.58 29.59 -5.96
N LYS A 367 -10.87 28.45 -6.09
CA LYS A 367 -9.41 28.42 -6.00
C LYS A 367 -8.77 29.30 -7.07
N LYS A 368 -9.24 29.21 -8.31
CA LYS A 368 -8.76 30.06 -9.39
C LYS A 368 -8.97 31.54 -9.07
N SER A 369 -10.13 31.92 -8.53
CA SER A 369 -10.41 33.29 -8.11
C SER A 369 -9.58 33.77 -6.92
N ALA A 370 -9.22 32.88 -5.99
CA ALA A 370 -8.35 33.22 -4.86
C ALA A 370 -6.87 33.40 -5.25
N ASP A 371 -6.43 32.65 -6.28
CA ASP A 371 -5.08 32.70 -6.82
C ASP A 371 -4.88 33.83 -7.87
N SER A 372 -5.97 34.53 -8.25
CA SER A 372 -5.99 35.67 -9.19
C SER A 372 -5.88 36.99 -8.46
#